data_AF-A0A842W0T3-F1
#
_entry.id   AF-A0A842W0T3-F1
#
_cell.length_a   1.000
_cell.length_b   1.000
_cell.length_c   1.000
_cell.angle_alpha   90.00
_cell.angle_beta   90.00
_cell.angle_gamma   90.00
#
_symmetry.space_group_name_H-M   'P 1'
#
loop_
_entity.id
_entity.type
_entity.pdbx_description
1 polymer ?
#
loop_
_entity_poly.entity_id
_entity_poly.type
_entity_poly.pdbx_seq_one_letter_code
_entity_poly.pdbx_strand_id
1 'polypeptide(L)'
;MLILTYFHPIIGPDILLVAPHNLLETINPDFIEEIKNYFDTAEPGFFTHSAQSGNFKTANYFFTVKSGWARGREEMALITKVITEADPNLDAYKNQFVKFISKIKKEIKELYKVFYFRSPPEDDRDQIKSLVSVLRDYFYDLHNEFSLIKIRTYGIMTPLAFFKEQKALHIPSRFINDFKTTNSSNNQNNVFTVFQFREGRMRIEMIPVECDGVVKITLFFKDVLNPEVIQEVGKIFARYKLPLIYTSGICASDQGKCIYEVYLDSTYAPDRKILFKELMEIEKVDEVKILWID
;
A
#
# COMPACT_ATOMS: atom_id res chain seq x y z
N MET A 1 -1.18 -4.94 6.88
CA MET A 1 -2.04 -4.45 7.96
C MET A 1 -1.22 -4.47 9.23
N LEU A 2 -1.00 -3.31 9.83
CA LEU A 2 -0.14 -3.09 10.98
C LEU A 2 -0.93 -2.32 12.02
N ILE A 3 -0.80 -2.69 13.29
CA ILE A 3 -1.51 -2.07 14.42
C ILE A 3 -0.46 -1.79 15.51
N LEU A 4 -0.47 -0.58 16.06
CA LEU A 4 0.30 -0.24 17.26
C LEU A 4 -0.68 0.01 18.40
N THR A 5 -0.60 -0.82 19.42
CA THR A 5 -1.42 -0.78 20.63
C THR A 5 -0.54 -0.39 21.81
N TYR A 6 -1.11 0.30 22.80
CA TYR A 6 -0.44 0.71 24.02
C TYR A 6 -1.36 0.47 25.23
N PHE A 7 -0.79 0.40 26.42
CA PHE A 7 -1.58 0.27 27.64
C PHE A 7 -1.92 1.65 28.23
N HIS A 8 -3.20 2.03 28.24
CA HIS A 8 -3.66 3.25 28.90
C HIS A 8 -4.01 2.97 30.38
N PRO A 9 -3.48 3.71 31.37
CA PRO A 9 -3.66 3.39 32.80
C PRO A 9 -5.10 3.35 33.30
N ILE A 10 -6.02 4.07 32.66
CA ILE A 10 -7.44 4.16 33.06
C ILE A 10 -8.34 3.25 32.21
N ILE A 11 -8.01 3.07 30.93
CA ILE A 11 -8.91 2.45 29.94
C ILE A 11 -8.47 1.00 29.65
N GLY A 12 -7.21 0.67 29.95
CA GLY A 12 -6.58 -0.58 29.53
C GLY A 12 -5.92 -0.47 28.15
N PRO A 13 -5.64 -1.60 27.49
CA PRO A 13 -5.03 -1.62 26.17
C PRO A 13 -5.89 -0.91 25.12
N ASP A 14 -5.27 -0.04 24.33
CA ASP A 14 -5.94 0.75 23.31
C ASP A 14 -5.04 0.99 22.08
N ILE A 15 -5.66 1.30 20.95
CA ILE A 15 -4.97 1.45 19.67
C ILE A 15 -4.45 2.88 19.53
N LEU A 16 -3.16 3.00 19.25
CA LEU A 16 -2.48 4.28 18.96
C LEU A 16 -2.47 4.59 17.46
N LEU A 17 -2.06 3.61 16.63
CA LEU A 17 -1.94 3.77 15.17
C LEU A 17 -2.37 2.50 14.44
N VAL A 18 -2.87 2.68 13.22
CA VAL A 18 -3.23 1.59 12.30
C VAL A 18 -2.79 1.91 10.87
N ALA A 19 -2.39 0.89 10.14
CA ALA A 19 -2.02 1.01 8.73
C ALA A 19 -2.56 -0.20 7.94
N PRO A 20 -3.40 -0.01 6.91
CA PRO A 20 -3.91 1.28 6.38
C PRO A 20 -4.85 2.00 7.37
N HIS A 21 -5.15 3.28 7.13
CA HIS A 21 -5.94 4.10 8.08
C HIS A 21 -7.36 3.56 8.30
N ASN A 22 -7.97 2.95 7.27
CA ASN A 22 -9.31 2.38 7.32
C ASN A 22 -9.35 0.95 7.90
N LEU A 23 -8.24 0.44 8.42
CA LEU A 23 -8.13 -0.94 8.88
C LEU A 23 -9.18 -1.31 9.95
N LEU A 24 -9.52 -0.38 10.84
CA LEU A 24 -10.49 -0.62 11.92
C LEU A 24 -11.94 -0.71 11.42
N GLU A 25 -12.24 -0.17 10.25
CA GLU A 25 -13.56 -0.26 9.63
C GLU A 25 -13.78 -1.64 8.98
N THR A 26 -12.68 -2.29 8.59
CA THR A 26 -12.71 -3.56 7.83
C THR A 26 -12.47 -4.79 8.70
N ILE A 27 -11.96 -4.61 9.92
CA ILE A 27 -11.62 -5.71 10.82
C ILE A 27 -12.76 -5.95 11.83
N ASN A 28 -13.01 -7.23 12.14
CA ASN A 28 -13.96 -7.62 13.17
C ASN A 28 -13.57 -7.00 14.55
N PRO A 29 -14.48 -6.26 15.23
CA PRO A 29 -14.23 -5.74 16.58
C PRO A 29 -13.72 -6.80 17.59
N ASP A 30 -14.20 -8.05 17.51
CA ASP A 30 -13.76 -9.13 18.40
C ASP A 30 -12.27 -9.46 18.23
N PHE A 31 -11.73 -9.28 17.03
CA PHE A 31 -10.31 -9.47 16.76
C PHE A 31 -9.45 -8.35 17.37
N ILE A 32 -9.99 -7.12 17.41
CA ILE A 32 -9.32 -6.00 18.07
C ILE A 32 -9.24 -6.24 19.59
N GLU A 33 -10.33 -6.72 20.19
CA GLU A 33 -10.33 -7.10 21.61
C GLU A 33 -9.38 -8.26 21.89
N GLU A 34 -9.27 -9.24 20.98
CA GLU A 34 -8.27 -10.32 21.13
C GLU A 34 -6.82 -9.78 21.15
N ILE A 35 -6.48 -8.83 20.26
CA ILE A 35 -5.17 -8.19 20.26
C ILE A 35 -4.90 -7.44 21.57
N LYS A 36 -5.91 -6.75 22.12
CA LYS A 36 -5.79 -6.06 23.40
C LYS A 36 -5.49 -7.03 24.54
N ASN A 37 -6.13 -8.20 24.54
CA ASN A 37 -5.91 -9.24 25.55
C ASN A 37 -4.49 -9.83 25.55
N TYR A 38 -3.71 -9.64 24.47
CA TYR A 38 -2.31 -10.07 24.47
C TYR A 38 -1.47 -9.34 25.53
N PHE A 39 -1.86 -8.15 25.99
CA PHE A 39 -1.16 -7.45 27.06
C PHE A 39 -1.16 -8.23 28.40
N ASP A 40 -2.16 -9.07 28.65
CA ASP A 40 -2.27 -9.81 29.91
C ASP A 40 -1.29 -11.00 29.99
N THR A 41 -0.80 -11.46 28.85
CA THR A 41 -0.01 -12.71 28.74
C THR A 41 1.32 -12.54 28.03
N ALA A 42 1.56 -11.40 27.38
CA ALA A 42 2.76 -11.19 26.59
C ALA A 42 3.98 -10.87 27.45
N GLU A 43 5.07 -11.60 27.19
CA GLU A 43 6.41 -11.22 27.62
C GLU A 43 7.11 -10.36 26.56
N PRO A 44 8.08 -9.49 26.95
CA PRO A 44 8.85 -8.70 25.99
C PRO A 44 9.49 -9.55 24.90
N GLY A 45 9.17 -9.24 23.64
CA GLY A 45 9.71 -9.95 22.49
C GLY A 45 8.68 -10.27 21.42
N PHE A 46 9.13 -11.08 20.47
CA PHE A 46 8.36 -11.50 19.30
C PHE A 46 7.59 -12.80 19.59
N PHE A 47 6.32 -12.82 19.20
CA PHE A 47 5.48 -14.02 19.28
C PHE A 47 4.43 -14.02 18.17
N THR A 48 3.81 -15.17 17.92
CA THR A 48 2.72 -15.31 16.96
C THR A 48 1.48 -15.86 17.64
N HIS A 49 0.31 -15.41 17.21
CA HIS A 49 -0.96 -15.95 17.67
C HIS A 49 -1.85 -16.32 16.48
N SER A 50 -2.71 -17.33 16.65
CA SER A 50 -3.76 -17.64 15.67
C SER A 50 -5.07 -17.21 16.28
N ALA A 51 -5.64 -16.13 15.74
CA ALA A 51 -6.84 -15.53 16.30
C ALA A 51 -8.08 -16.38 16.05
N GLN A 52 -8.87 -16.56 17.09
CA GLN A 52 -10.04 -17.43 17.09
C GLN A 52 -11.22 -16.80 16.35
N SER A 53 -11.34 -15.46 16.45
CA SER A 53 -12.49 -14.69 15.96
C SER A 53 -12.42 -14.29 14.48
N GLY A 54 -11.40 -14.71 13.72
CA GLY A 54 -11.25 -14.30 12.31
C GLY A 54 -10.35 -15.14 11.42
N ASN A 55 -9.88 -16.32 11.85
CA ASN A 55 -8.90 -17.13 11.11
C ASN A 55 -7.62 -16.37 10.70
N PHE A 56 -7.31 -15.26 11.37
CA PHE A 56 -6.11 -14.48 11.10
C PHE A 56 -4.96 -15.00 11.95
N LYS A 57 -3.76 -15.04 11.37
CA LYS A 57 -2.53 -15.17 12.15
C LYS A 57 -1.96 -13.79 12.41
N THR A 58 -1.37 -13.58 13.58
CA THR A 58 -0.71 -12.33 13.94
C THR A 58 0.76 -12.60 14.25
N ALA A 59 1.62 -11.69 13.80
CA ALA A 59 2.99 -11.57 14.26
C ALA A 59 3.05 -10.33 15.15
N ASN A 60 3.44 -10.52 16.40
CA ASN A 60 3.36 -9.51 17.44
C ASN A 60 4.75 -9.27 18.01
N TYR A 61 5.00 -8.04 18.45
CA TYR A 61 6.18 -7.71 19.23
C TYR A 61 5.77 -6.82 20.40
N PHE A 62 5.82 -7.39 21.61
CA PHE A 62 5.57 -6.66 22.85
C PHE A 62 6.87 -6.00 23.32
N PHE A 63 6.82 -4.74 23.70
CA PHE A 63 7.99 -3.99 24.17
C PHE A 63 7.60 -2.93 25.20
N THR A 64 8.56 -2.59 26.06
CA THR A 64 8.40 -1.52 27.03
C THR A 64 9.19 -0.28 26.67
N VAL A 65 8.73 0.89 27.09
CA VAL A 65 9.41 2.19 26.91
C VAL A 65 9.61 2.82 28.27
N LYS A 66 10.85 3.17 28.63
CA LYS A 66 11.14 3.87 29.88
C LYS A 66 10.36 5.19 29.94
N SER A 67 9.69 5.43 31.06
CA SER A 67 8.78 6.55 31.26
C SER A 67 8.96 7.18 32.61
N GLY A 68 9.03 8.52 32.62
CA GLY A 68 9.01 9.30 33.85
C GLY A 68 7.61 9.45 34.44
N TRP A 69 6.56 9.14 33.66
CA TRP A 69 5.16 9.35 34.05
C TRP A 69 4.49 8.05 34.51
N ALA A 70 4.97 6.90 34.04
CA ALA A 70 4.46 5.60 34.46
C ALA A 70 4.82 5.29 35.91
N ARG A 71 3.87 4.72 36.67
CA ARG A 71 4.10 4.24 38.05
C ARG A 71 5.21 3.18 38.11
N GLY A 72 5.25 2.27 37.14
CA GLY A 72 6.29 1.24 37.01
C GLY A 72 7.56 1.70 36.29
N ARG A 73 7.68 3.00 35.97
CA ARG A 73 8.74 3.59 35.13
C ARG A 73 8.83 3.06 33.70
N GLU A 74 7.85 2.29 33.27
CA GLU A 74 7.77 1.73 31.94
C GLU A 74 6.33 1.81 31.42
N GLU A 75 6.20 2.20 30.15
CA GLU A 75 4.96 2.09 29.38
C GLU A 75 5.03 0.82 28.56
N MET A 76 3.88 0.21 28.33
CA MET A 76 3.76 -1.03 27.57
C MET A 76 3.16 -0.76 26.20
N ALA A 77 3.77 -1.33 25.17
CA ALA A 77 3.29 -1.22 23.80
C ALA A 77 3.45 -2.54 23.05
N LEU A 78 2.59 -2.73 22.05
CA LEU A 78 2.50 -3.92 21.24
C LEU A 78 2.37 -3.50 19.78
N ILE A 79 3.26 -3.97 18.92
CA ILE A 79 3.10 -3.84 17.48
C ILE A 79 2.68 -5.18 16.88
N THR A 80 1.61 -5.15 16.08
CA THR A 80 0.97 -6.33 15.51
C THR A 80 0.87 -6.21 14.00
N LYS A 81 1.49 -7.16 13.29
CA LYS A 81 1.27 -7.40 11.86
C LYS A 81 0.21 -8.49 11.73
N VAL A 82 -0.93 -8.13 11.13
CA VAL A 82 -1.90 -9.13 10.70
C VAL A 82 -1.37 -9.83 9.45
N ILE A 83 -1.23 -11.15 9.54
CA ILE A 83 -0.69 -12.01 8.49
C ILE A 83 -1.85 -12.44 7.60
N THR A 84 -1.75 -12.05 6.33
CA THR A 84 -2.70 -12.45 5.27
C THR A 84 -2.01 -13.34 4.24
N GLU A 85 -0.69 -13.48 4.34
CA GLU A 85 0.15 -14.24 3.44
C GLU A 85 0.08 -15.74 3.79
N ALA A 86 -0.01 -16.61 2.78
CA ALA A 86 -0.07 -18.06 2.99
C ALA A 86 1.22 -18.64 3.58
N ASP A 87 2.38 -18.07 3.24
CA ASP A 87 3.70 -18.47 3.72
C ASP A 87 4.47 -17.24 4.21
N PRO A 88 4.27 -16.82 5.48
CA PRO A 88 4.87 -15.61 6.03
C PRO A 88 6.33 -15.83 6.43
N ASN A 89 7.20 -14.88 6.08
CA ASN A 89 8.57 -14.86 6.57
C ASN A 89 8.62 -14.24 7.99
N LEU A 90 8.40 -15.07 9.01
CA LEU A 90 8.33 -14.64 10.42
C LEU A 90 9.64 -14.04 10.92
N ASP A 91 10.79 -14.54 10.47
CA ASP A 91 12.10 -13.99 10.84
C ASP A 91 12.28 -12.58 10.27
N ALA A 92 11.84 -12.34 9.03
CA ALA A 92 11.82 -11.00 8.46
C ALA A 92 10.91 -10.07 9.28
N TYR A 93 9.73 -10.52 9.72
CA TYR A 93 8.84 -9.71 10.56
C TYR A 93 9.49 -9.34 11.90
N LYS A 94 10.07 -10.33 12.58
CA LYS A 94 10.80 -10.13 13.82
C LYS A 94 11.94 -9.12 13.64
N ASN A 95 12.75 -9.27 12.60
CA ASN A 95 13.89 -8.38 12.33
C ASN A 95 13.43 -6.94 12.07
N GLN A 96 12.36 -6.74 11.29
CA GLN A 96 11.83 -5.39 11.04
C GLN A 96 11.24 -4.76 12.30
N PHE A 97 10.54 -5.53 13.14
CA PHE A 97 10.06 -5.01 14.43
C PHE A 97 11.21 -4.60 15.35
N VAL A 98 12.25 -5.43 15.48
CA VAL A 98 13.43 -5.10 16.30
C VAL A 98 14.09 -3.82 15.79
N LYS A 99 14.27 -3.69 14.48
CA LYS A 99 14.84 -2.50 13.83
C LYS A 99 13.99 -1.26 14.11
N PHE A 100 12.68 -1.34 13.87
CA PHE A 100 11.72 -0.26 14.11
C PHE A 100 11.74 0.20 15.58
N ILE A 101 11.59 -0.74 16.52
CA ILE A 101 11.57 -0.44 17.97
C ILE A 101 12.89 0.19 18.41
N SER A 102 14.01 -0.34 17.95
CA SER A 102 15.34 0.22 18.26
C SER A 102 15.50 1.63 17.73
N LYS A 103 15.00 1.89 16.51
CA LYS A 103 15.02 3.21 15.87
C LYS A 103 14.18 4.23 16.64
N ILE A 104 12.91 3.93 16.91
CA ILE A 104 12.03 4.88 17.61
C ILE A 104 12.51 5.16 19.05
N LYS A 105 13.04 4.15 19.75
CA LYS A 105 13.59 4.34 21.11
C LYS A 105 14.85 5.21 21.12
N LYS A 106 15.63 5.18 20.05
CA LYS A 106 16.87 5.96 19.90
C LYS A 106 16.61 7.39 19.44
N GLU A 107 15.71 7.56 18.47
CA GLU A 107 15.54 8.82 17.73
C GLU A 107 14.42 9.69 18.31
N ILE A 108 13.37 9.09 18.91
CA ILE A 108 12.28 9.83 19.53
C ILE A 108 12.58 10.01 21.03
N LYS A 109 13.15 11.17 21.39
CA LYS A 109 13.32 11.55 22.79
C LYS A 109 11.96 11.62 23.48
N GLU A 110 11.90 11.12 24.71
CA GLU A 110 10.65 11.07 25.49
C GLU A 110 9.49 10.34 24.79
N LEU A 111 9.80 9.30 24.01
CA LEU A 111 8.81 8.49 23.30
C LEU A 111 7.60 8.11 24.16
N TYR A 112 7.77 7.84 25.45
CA TYR A 112 6.68 7.49 26.37
C TYR A 112 5.52 8.49 26.38
N LYS A 113 5.78 9.78 26.12
CA LYS A 113 4.76 10.84 26.10
C LYS A 113 3.68 10.61 25.02
N VAL A 114 4.00 9.88 23.94
CA VAL A 114 3.02 9.58 22.87
C VAL A 114 1.81 8.79 23.38
N PHE A 115 1.97 8.04 24.47
CA PHE A 115 0.89 7.24 25.06
C PHE A 115 -0.12 8.06 25.87
N TYR A 116 0.13 9.36 26.04
CA TYR A 116 -0.75 10.29 26.75
C TYR A 116 -1.55 11.18 25.79
N PHE A 117 -1.53 10.89 24.48
CA PHE A 117 -2.16 11.72 23.45
C PHE A 117 -3.67 11.94 23.62
N ARG A 118 -4.37 11.04 24.33
CA ARG A 118 -5.81 11.18 24.62
C ARG A 118 -6.10 12.24 25.67
N SER A 119 -5.21 12.35 26.67
CA SER A 119 -5.33 13.25 27.81
C SER A 119 -3.99 13.91 28.11
N PRO A 120 -3.46 14.73 27.17
CA PRO A 120 -2.14 15.32 27.33
C PRO A 120 -2.17 16.39 28.44
N PRO A 121 -1.15 16.43 29.32
CA PRO A 121 -0.94 17.59 30.19
C PRO A 121 -0.90 18.88 29.36
N GLU A 122 -1.44 19.97 29.89
CA GLU A 122 -1.58 21.23 29.12
C GLU A 122 -0.22 21.72 28.59
N ASP A 123 0.81 21.66 29.43
CA ASP A 123 2.17 22.12 29.09
C ASP A 123 2.87 21.26 28.02
N ASP A 124 2.43 20.00 27.83
CA ASP A 124 3.06 19.04 26.91
C ASP A 124 2.23 18.79 25.63
N ARG A 125 1.06 19.42 25.48
CA ARG A 125 0.08 19.08 24.44
C ARG A 125 0.65 19.16 23.02
N ASP A 126 1.33 20.26 22.70
CA ASP A 126 1.92 20.45 21.37
C ASP A 126 3.13 19.54 21.13
N GLN A 127 3.95 19.31 22.17
CA GLN A 127 5.06 18.37 22.09
C GLN A 127 4.56 16.95 21.82
N ILE A 128 3.55 16.48 22.57
CA ILE A 128 2.94 15.15 22.38
C ILE A 128 2.39 15.03 20.96
N LYS A 129 1.68 16.04 20.46
CA LYS A 129 1.17 16.05 19.08
C LYS A 129 2.29 15.91 18.05
N SER A 130 3.39 16.64 18.23
CA SER A 130 4.58 16.52 17.37
C SER A 130 5.21 15.13 17.44
N LEU A 131 5.36 14.56 18.64
CA LEU A 131 5.94 13.23 18.83
C LEU A 131 5.06 12.13 18.21
N VAL A 132 3.73 12.23 18.33
CA VAL A 132 2.77 11.32 17.68
C VAL A 132 2.89 11.41 16.16
N SER A 133 3.07 12.61 15.61
CA SER A 133 3.29 12.77 14.17
C SER A 133 4.57 12.07 13.71
N VAL A 134 5.68 12.27 14.42
CA VAL A 134 6.97 11.64 14.09
C VAL A 134 6.88 10.10 14.21
N LEU A 135 6.25 9.60 15.28
CA LEU A 135 6.03 8.15 15.44
C LEU A 135 5.17 7.57 14.31
N ARG A 136 4.15 8.31 13.87
CA ARG A 136 3.29 7.94 12.75
C ARG A 136 4.09 7.79 11.45
N ASP A 137 5.02 8.69 11.18
CA ASP A 137 5.88 8.62 10.00
C ASP A 137 6.72 7.33 10.02
N TYR A 138 7.40 7.02 11.13
CA TYR A 138 8.14 5.76 11.27
C TYR A 138 7.25 4.52 11.16
N PHE A 139 6.02 4.59 11.67
CA PHE A 139 5.07 3.49 11.62
C PHE A 139 4.61 3.22 10.17
N TYR A 140 4.38 4.27 9.38
CA TYR A 140 4.06 4.13 7.96
C TYR A 140 5.25 3.66 7.13
N ASP A 141 6.47 4.10 7.45
CA ASP A 141 7.68 3.56 6.84
C ASP A 141 7.78 2.05 7.06
N LEU A 142 7.57 1.58 8.29
CA LEU A 142 7.55 0.14 8.60
C LEU A 142 6.44 -0.59 7.83
N HIS A 143 5.24 0.01 7.72
CA HIS A 143 4.17 -0.58 6.92
C HIS A 143 4.60 -0.74 5.45
N ASN A 144 5.24 0.29 4.87
CA ASN A 144 5.74 0.26 3.49
C ASN A 144 6.85 -0.78 3.31
N GLU A 145 7.77 -0.92 4.27
CA GLU A 145 8.79 -1.98 4.26
C GLU A 145 8.14 -3.37 4.22
N PHE A 146 7.07 -3.62 5.00
CA PHE A 146 6.33 -4.88 4.93
C PHE A 146 5.62 -5.10 3.60
N SER A 147 5.15 -4.04 2.94
CA SER A 147 4.57 -4.14 1.60
C SER A 147 5.60 -4.54 0.55
N LEU A 148 6.86 -4.10 0.68
CA LEU A 148 7.95 -4.50 -0.21
C LEU A 148 8.39 -5.95 -0.01
N ILE A 149 8.34 -6.47 1.23
CA ILE A 149 8.63 -7.88 1.53
C ILE A 149 7.65 -8.84 0.83
N LYS A 150 6.47 -8.35 0.40
CA LYS A 150 5.50 -9.14 -0.37
C LYS A 150 5.83 -9.31 -1.85
N ILE A 151 6.86 -8.64 -2.38
CA ILE A 151 7.20 -8.76 -3.80
C ILE A 151 7.75 -10.17 -4.05
N ARG A 152 6.95 -10.99 -4.70
CA ARG A 152 7.35 -12.32 -5.18
C ARG A 152 7.73 -12.21 -6.64
N THR A 153 8.98 -12.55 -6.94
CA THR A 153 9.49 -12.56 -8.31
C THR A 153 9.59 -14.00 -8.80
N TYR A 154 9.00 -14.27 -9.96
CA TYR A 154 9.05 -15.57 -10.61
C TYR A 154 9.79 -15.43 -11.95
N GLY A 155 10.81 -16.25 -12.16
CA GLY A 155 11.55 -16.31 -13.42
C GLY A 155 11.31 -17.64 -14.11
N ILE A 156 11.00 -17.61 -15.40
CA ILE A 156 11.04 -18.78 -16.28
C ILE A 156 11.91 -18.45 -17.49
N MET A 157 12.66 -19.43 -17.96
CA MET A 157 13.45 -19.29 -19.18
C MET A 157 12.87 -20.21 -20.24
N THR A 158 12.32 -19.61 -21.29
CA THR A 158 11.74 -20.33 -22.43
C THR A 158 12.62 -20.11 -23.66
N PRO A 159 13.04 -21.17 -24.37
CA PRO A 159 13.76 -21.00 -25.63
C PRO A 159 12.97 -20.17 -26.62
N LEU A 160 13.61 -19.19 -27.26
CA LEU A 160 12.94 -18.27 -28.18
C LEU A 160 12.28 -19.00 -29.36
N ALA A 161 12.89 -20.08 -29.87
CA ALA A 161 12.32 -20.90 -30.93
C ALA A 161 10.97 -21.51 -30.51
N PHE A 162 10.92 -22.08 -29.30
CA PHE A 162 9.70 -22.64 -28.72
C PHE A 162 8.63 -21.57 -28.53
N PHE A 163 8.98 -20.40 -28.00
CA PHE A 163 8.03 -19.29 -27.84
C PHE A 163 7.46 -18.81 -29.19
N LYS A 164 8.29 -18.71 -30.24
CA LYS A 164 7.85 -18.32 -31.58
C LYS A 164 6.89 -19.32 -32.21
N GLU A 165 7.12 -20.61 -31.99
CA GLU A 165 6.28 -21.68 -32.51
C GLU A 165 4.95 -21.78 -31.76
N GLN A 166 5.01 -21.85 -30.43
CA GLN A 166 3.84 -22.09 -29.58
C GLN A 166 3.00 -20.83 -29.35
N LYS A 167 3.62 -19.65 -29.45
CA LYS A 167 2.98 -18.34 -29.15
C LYS A 167 2.31 -18.30 -27.77
N ALA A 168 2.82 -19.09 -26.83
CA ALA A 168 2.28 -19.27 -25.50
C ALA A 168 3.40 -19.26 -24.46
N LEU A 169 3.12 -18.70 -23.28
CA LEU A 169 4.00 -18.76 -22.11
C LEU A 169 3.34 -19.62 -21.05
N HIS A 170 4.08 -20.60 -20.54
CA HIS A 170 3.62 -21.39 -19.41
C HIS A 170 3.75 -20.59 -18.12
N ILE A 171 2.63 -20.19 -17.52
CA ILE A 171 2.65 -19.47 -16.25
C ILE A 171 2.75 -20.50 -15.10
N PRO A 172 3.75 -20.41 -14.21
CA PRO A 172 3.87 -21.35 -13.10
C PRO A 172 2.62 -21.38 -12.22
N SER A 173 2.17 -22.56 -11.82
CA SER A 173 0.97 -22.71 -10.98
C SER A 173 1.07 -21.94 -9.66
N ARG A 174 2.28 -21.79 -9.10
CA ARG A 174 2.52 -20.97 -7.90
C ARG A 174 2.17 -19.50 -8.14
N PHE A 175 2.56 -18.94 -9.29
CA PHE A 175 2.19 -17.58 -9.67
C PHE A 175 0.67 -17.42 -9.80
N ILE A 176 0.00 -18.40 -10.45
CA ILE A 176 -1.47 -18.38 -10.57
C ILE A 176 -2.16 -18.46 -9.20
N ASN A 177 -1.63 -19.25 -8.26
CA ASN A 177 -2.19 -19.34 -6.92
C ASN A 177 -2.01 -18.03 -6.14
N ASP A 178 -0.85 -17.39 -6.25
CA ASP A 178 -0.60 -16.07 -5.65
C ASP A 178 -1.55 -15.02 -6.25
N PHE A 179 -1.78 -15.08 -7.57
CA PHE A 179 -2.74 -14.24 -8.26
C PHE A 179 -4.17 -14.45 -7.71
N LYS A 180 -4.60 -15.70 -7.48
CA LYS A 180 -5.92 -16.01 -6.91
C LYS A 180 -6.09 -15.57 -5.46
N THR A 181 -5.09 -15.84 -4.62
CA THR A 181 -5.14 -15.54 -3.16
C THR A 181 -5.12 -14.06 -2.86
N THR A 182 -4.44 -13.25 -3.68
CA THR A 182 -4.42 -11.79 -3.54
C THR A 182 -5.77 -11.16 -3.91
N ASN A 183 -6.56 -11.84 -4.76
CA ASN A 183 -7.81 -11.34 -5.32
C ASN A 183 -9.07 -11.96 -4.68
N SER A 184 -8.91 -12.67 -3.56
CA SER A 184 -10.02 -13.43 -2.94
C SER A 184 -11.11 -12.57 -2.30
N SER A 185 -10.94 -11.24 -2.22
CA SER A 185 -11.87 -10.35 -1.52
C SER A 185 -12.80 -9.53 -2.42
N ASN A 186 -12.58 -9.44 -3.74
CA ASN A 186 -13.40 -8.63 -4.64
C ASN A 186 -13.68 -9.32 -5.99
N ASN A 187 -14.74 -8.87 -6.65
CA ASN A 187 -15.37 -9.36 -7.89
C ASN A 187 -14.48 -9.23 -9.17
N GLN A 188 -13.17 -9.44 -9.06
CA GLN A 188 -12.17 -9.29 -10.13
C GLN A 188 -12.24 -10.47 -11.11
N ASN A 189 -13.12 -10.35 -12.10
CA ASN A 189 -13.35 -11.41 -13.08
C ASN A 189 -12.47 -11.27 -14.34
N ASN A 190 -11.83 -10.12 -14.53
CA ASN A 190 -11.11 -9.79 -15.75
C ASN A 190 -9.61 -9.55 -15.48
N VAL A 191 -8.78 -9.76 -16.50
CA VAL A 191 -7.34 -9.46 -16.46
C VAL A 191 -6.98 -8.55 -17.62
N PHE A 192 -6.65 -7.31 -17.30
CA PHE A 192 -6.12 -6.36 -18.26
C PHE A 192 -4.65 -6.69 -18.54
N THR A 193 -4.30 -6.92 -19.81
CA THR A 193 -2.94 -7.31 -20.21
C THR A 193 -2.31 -6.24 -21.11
N VAL A 194 -1.17 -5.69 -20.67
CA VAL A 194 -0.41 -4.69 -21.43
C VAL A 194 0.78 -5.38 -22.09
N PHE A 195 0.86 -5.27 -23.42
CA PHE A 195 2.01 -5.71 -24.19
C PHE A 195 2.85 -4.49 -24.57
N GLN A 196 4.11 -4.45 -24.13
CA GLN A 196 5.05 -3.40 -24.47
C GLN A 196 6.23 -3.99 -25.25
N PHE A 197 6.61 -3.33 -26.34
CA PHE A 197 7.78 -3.69 -27.12
C PHE A 197 8.69 -2.47 -27.27
N ARG A 198 9.93 -2.58 -26.83
CA ARG A 198 10.93 -1.51 -26.95
C ARG A 198 12.30 -2.10 -27.21
N GLU A 199 12.93 -1.66 -28.30
CA GLU A 199 14.34 -2.00 -28.62
C GLU A 199 14.61 -3.52 -28.56
N GLY A 200 13.69 -4.34 -29.08
CA GLY A 200 13.81 -5.80 -29.07
C GLY A 200 13.43 -6.49 -27.76
N ARG A 201 13.04 -5.73 -26.72
CA ARG A 201 12.55 -6.27 -25.45
C ARG A 201 11.04 -6.21 -25.41
N MET A 202 10.43 -7.33 -25.02
CA MET A 202 8.99 -7.42 -24.78
C MET A 202 8.74 -7.48 -23.27
N ARG A 203 7.84 -6.64 -22.76
CA ARG A 203 7.30 -6.72 -21.41
C ARG A 203 5.80 -7.00 -21.49
N ILE A 204 5.34 -7.94 -20.70
CA ILE A 204 3.92 -8.26 -20.55
C ILE A 204 3.57 -7.97 -19.09
N GLU A 205 2.57 -7.11 -18.87
CA GLU A 205 2.03 -6.84 -17.54
C GLU A 205 0.59 -7.34 -17.49
N MET A 206 0.25 -8.12 -16.47
CA MET A 206 -1.08 -8.68 -16.26
C MET A 206 -1.64 -8.07 -14.98
N ILE A 207 -2.76 -7.37 -15.09
CA ILE A 207 -3.35 -6.58 -14.01
C ILE A 207 -4.79 -7.09 -13.81
N PRO A 208 -5.11 -7.71 -12.67
CA PRO A 208 -6.49 -8.06 -12.36
C PRO A 208 -7.33 -6.78 -12.23
N VAL A 209 -8.52 -6.78 -12.84
CA VAL A 209 -9.43 -5.63 -12.84
C VAL A 209 -10.86 -6.09 -12.57
N GLU A 210 -11.65 -5.22 -11.94
CA GLU A 210 -13.08 -5.47 -11.64
C GLU A 210 -13.99 -5.03 -12.79
N CYS A 211 -13.49 -4.20 -13.69
CA CYS A 211 -14.25 -3.62 -14.77
C CYS A 211 -14.34 -4.52 -15.99
N ASP A 212 -15.41 -4.35 -16.76
CA ASP A 212 -15.65 -5.05 -18.03
C ASP A 212 -14.99 -4.34 -19.23
N GLY A 213 -14.40 -3.17 -19.02
CA GLY A 213 -13.71 -2.43 -20.07
C GLY A 213 -12.70 -1.44 -19.53
N VAL A 214 -11.78 -1.04 -20.39
CA VAL A 214 -10.69 -0.11 -20.10
C VAL A 214 -10.67 0.99 -21.15
N VAL A 215 -10.65 2.24 -20.72
CA VAL A 215 -10.42 3.39 -21.61
C VAL A 215 -8.93 3.69 -21.62
N LYS A 216 -8.31 3.57 -22.80
CA LYS A 216 -6.97 4.04 -23.09
C LYS A 216 -7.02 5.49 -23.58
N ILE A 217 -6.32 6.37 -22.88
CA ILE A 217 -6.10 7.76 -23.25
C ILE A 217 -4.61 7.93 -23.55
N THR A 218 -4.28 8.43 -24.74
CA THR A 218 -2.91 8.81 -25.11
C THR A 218 -2.86 10.32 -25.27
N LEU A 219 -2.00 10.96 -24.49
CA LEU A 219 -1.72 12.38 -24.52
C LEU A 219 -0.36 12.61 -25.16
N PHE A 220 -0.31 13.50 -26.14
CA PHE A 220 0.92 14.00 -26.73
C PHE A 220 1.16 15.40 -26.22
N PHE A 221 2.36 15.69 -25.73
CA PHE A 221 2.73 17.01 -25.20
C PHE A 221 3.68 17.73 -26.14
N LYS A 222 3.52 19.05 -26.20
CA LYS A 222 4.38 19.95 -27.00
C LYS A 222 5.80 20.07 -26.43
N ASP A 223 5.93 19.88 -25.13
CA ASP A 223 7.16 20.08 -24.35
C ASP A 223 7.33 19.01 -23.27
N VAL A 224 8.45 19.09 -22.54
CA VAL A 224 8.79 18.20 -21.43
C VAL A 224 7.64 18.12 -20.44
N LEU A 225 7.22 16.88 -20.15
CA LEU A 225 6.20 16.57 -19.17
C LEU A 225 6.65 17.03 -17.78
N ASN A 226 5.97 18.03 -17.23
CA ASN A 226 6.21 18.50 -15.87
C ASN A 226 5.12 17.97 -14.90
N PRO A 227 5.40 17.96 -13.58
CA PRO A 227 4.44 17.45 -12.59
C PRO A 227 3.10 18.20 -12.57
N GLU A 228 3.10 19.49 -12.90
CA GLU A 228 1.89 20.33 -12.91
C GLU A 228 0.87 19.84 -13.94
N VAL A 229 1.32 19.54 -15.17
CA VAL A 229 0.45 18.99 -16.23
C VAL A 229 -0.12 17.64 -15.83
N ILE A 230 0.68 16.77 -15.22
CA ILE A 230 0.20 15.47 -14.72
C ILE A 230 -0.84 15.66 -13.62
N GLN A 231 -0.68 16.66 -12.74
CA GLN A 231 -1.69 16.99 -11.74
C GLN A 231 -2.99 17.50 -12.37
N GLU A 232 -2.93 18.32 -13.42
CA GLU A 232 -4.12 18.79 -14.14
C GLU A 232 -4.89 17.64 -14.80
N VAL A 233 -4.18 16.75 -15.49
CA VAL A 233 -4.74 15.50 -16.03
C VAL A 233 -5.37 14.67 -14.90
N GLY A 234 -4.67 14.51 -13.78
CA GLY A 234 -5.17 13.80 -12.61
C GLY A 234 -6.44 14.43 -12.00
N LYS A 235 -6.56 15.76 -12.00
CA LYS A 235 -7.77 16.47 -11.52
C LYS A 235 -8.99 16.16 -12.38
N ILE A 236 -8.83 16.06 -13.70
CA ILE A 236 -9.91 15.66 -14.62
C ILE A 236 -10.36 14.24 -14.29
N PHE A 237 -9.44 13.29 -14.16
CA PHE A 237 -9.78 11.90 -13.84
C PHE A 237 -10.41 11.74 -12.46
N ALA A 238 -9.92 12.47 -11.46
CA ALA A 238 -10.48 12.47 -10.12
C ALA A 238 -11.92 13.03 -10.10
N ARG A 239 -12.22 14.06 -10.90
CA ARG A 239 -13.57 14.65 -11.03
C ARG A 239 -14.60 13.61 -11.49
N TYR A 240 -14.24 12.80 -12.47
CA TYR A 240 -15.08 11.71 -12.98
C TYR A 240 -14.96 10.41 -12.18
N LYS A 241 -14.17 10.42 -11.10
CA LYS A 241 -13.89 9.24 -10.27
C LYS A 241 -13.42 8.05 -11.11
N LEU A 242 -12.55 8.28 -12.08
CA LEU A 242 -12.01 7.22 -12.96
C LEU A 242 -10.88 6.49 -12.24
N PRO A 243 -11.09 5.24 -11.79
CA PRO A 243 -10.01 4.45 -11.21
C PRO A 243 -8.87 4.28 -12.21
N LEU A 244 -7.65 4.59 -11.76
CA LEU A 244 -6.45 4.38 -12.55
C LEU A 244 -6.05 2.91 -12.50
N ILE A 245 -5.95 2.27 -13.66
CA ILE A 245 -5.50 0.87 -13.79
C ILE A 245 -4.00 0.83 -14.09
N TYR A 246 -3.55 1.59 -15.08
CA TYR A 246 -2.17 1.56 -15.56
C TYR A 246 -1.76 2.87 -16.22
N THR A 247 -0.48 3.21 -16.15
CA THR A 247 0.10 4.33 -16.90
C THR A 247 1.44 3.96 -17.50
N SER A 248 1.77 4.57 -18.63
CA SER A 248 3.09 4.51 -19.23
C SER A 248 3.44 5.87 -19.82
N GLY A 249 4.71 6.25 -19.77
CA GLY A 249 5.18 7.53 -20.29
C GLY A 249 6.54 7.39 -20.96
N ILE A 250 6.70 8.03 -22.12
CA ILE A 250 7.98 8.10 -22.84
C ILE A 250 8.20 9.53 -23.28
N CYS A 251 9.36 10.10 -22.94
CA CYS A 251 9.80 11.39 -23.43
C CYS A 251 11.02 11.21 -24.34
N ALA A 252 10.97 11.80 -25.53
CA ALA A 252 12.11 11.88 -26.43
C ALA A 252 12.98 13.08 -26.04
N SER A 253 14.19 12.81 -25.57
CA SER A 253 15.09 13.83 -24.99
C SER A 253 15.60 14.86 -26.00
N ASP A 254 15.52 14.58 -27.30
CA ASP A 254 16.00 15.41 -28.40
C ASP A 254 14.95 16.37 -28.97
N GLN A 255 13.66 16.04 -28.85
CA GLN A 255 12.56 16.82 -29.43
C GLN A 255 11.63 17.47 -28.40
N GLY A 256 11.84 17.22 -27.10
CA GLY A 256 10.96 17.71 -26.04
C GLY A 256 9.57 17.09 -26.05
N LYS A 257 9.28 16.14 -26.95
CA LYS A 257 7.96 15.51 -27.08
C LYS A 257 7.81 14.36 -26.09
N CYS A 258 6.72 14.38 -25.35
CA CYS A 258 6.34 13.31 -24.44
C CYS A 258 5.02 12.68 -24.88
N ILE A 259 4.94 11.36 -24.75
CA ILE A 259 3.71 10.58 -24.90
C ILE A 259 3.39 10.01 -23.53
N TYR A 260 2.16 10.23 -23.06
CA TYR A 260 1.66 9.64 -21.83
C TYR A 260 0.40 8.86 -22.11
N GLU A 261 0.40 7.59 -21.74
CA GLU A 261 -0.70 6.67 -21.87
C GLU A 261 -1.29 6.40 -20.49
N VAL A 262 -2.61 6.53 -20.40
CA VAL A 262 -3.38 6.29 -19.19
C VAL A 262 -4.47 5.28 -19.52
N TYR A 263 -4.61 4.28 -18.66
CA TYR A 263 -5.61 3.25 -18.76
C TYR A 263 -6.49 3.34 -17.53
N LEU A 264 -7.77 3.61 -17.77
CA LEU A 264 -8.77 3.90 -16.76
C LEU A 264 -9.89 2.86 -16.87
N ASP A 265 -10.52 2.55 -15.74
CA ASP A 265 -11.75 1.76 -15.73
C ASP A 265 -12.85 2.53 -16.49
N SER A 266 -13.49 1.85 -17.44
CA SER A 266 -14.51 2.44 -18.32
C SER A 266 -15.88 2.61 -17.66
N THR A 267 -16.14 1.97 -16.51
CA THR A 267 -17.45 1.93 -15.83
C THR A 267 -18.01 3.33 -15.56
N TYR A 268 -17.13 4.27 -15.21
CA TYR A 268 -17.49 5.65 -14.87
C TYR A 268 -17.02 6.66 -15.92
N ALA A 269 -16.50 6.20 -17.05
CA ALA A 269 -15.97 7.07 -18.08
C ALA A 269 -17.08 7.99 -18.64
N PRO A 270 -16.88 9.32 -18.65
CA PRO A 270 -17.81 10.22 -19.31
C PRO A 270 -17.80 10.01 -20.83
N ASP A 271 -18.73 10.67 -21.52
CA ASP A 271 -18.77 10.64 -22.98
C ASP A 271 -17.41 11.06 -23.58
N ARG A 272 -16.99 10.33 -24.62
CA ARG A 272 -15.71 10.51 -25.30
C ARG A 272 -15.45 11.95 -25.71
N LYS A 273 -16.47 12.68 -26.19
CA LYS A 273 -16.32 14.05 -26.67
C LYS A 273 -16.07 15.02 -25.52
N ILE A 274 -16.73 14.79 -24.38
CA ILE A 274 -16.55 15.61 -23.17
C ILE A 274 -15.11 15.46 -22.67
N LEU A 275 -14.67 14.21 -22.50
CA LEU A 275 -13.32 13.92 -22.01
C LEU A 275 -12.24 14.45 -22.95
N PHE A 276 -12.42 14.25 -24.25
CA PHE A 276 -11.51 14.78 -25.27
C PHE A 276 -11.41 16.31 -25.18
N LYS A 277 -12.54 17.01 -25.07
CA LYS A 277 -12.55 18.46 -24.98
C LYS A 277 -11.80 18.96 -23.74
N GLU A 278 -12.09 18.41 -22.56
CA GLU A 278 -11.41 18.84 -21.32
C GLU A 278 -9.90 18.56 -21.36
N LEU A 279 -9.47 17.43 -21.93
CA LEU A 279 -8.05 17.10 -22.04
C LEU A 279 -7.30 17.99 -23.05
N MET A 280 -7.96 18.40 -24.13
CA MET A 280 -7.40 19.32 -25.13
C MET A 280 -7.31 20.77 -24.61
N GLU A 281 -8.03 21.14 -23.55
CA GLU A 281 -7.95 22.47 -22.92
C GLU A 281 -6.70 22.65 -22.04
N ILE A 282 -5.98 21.57 -21.74
CA ILE A 282 -4.71 21.63 -21.00
C ILE A 282 -3.63 22.23 -21.92
N GLU A 283 -3.05 23.36 -21.50
CA GLU A 283 -2.17 24.21 -22.32
C GLU A 283 -1.06 23.46 -23.08
N LYS A 284 -0.43 22.47 -22.42
CA LYS A 284 0.70 21.72 -22.97
C LYS A 284 0.33 20.48 -23.77
N VAL A 285 -0.95 20.13 -23.85
CA VAL A 285 -1.45 19.00 -24.65
C VAL A 285 -1.55 19.43 -26.11
N ASP A 286 -0.94 18.63 -26.99
CA ASP A 286 -0.93 18.81 -28.44
C ASP A 286 -2.01 17.96 -29.12
N GLU A 287 -2.09 16.69 -28.72
CA GLU A 287 -3.02 15.72 -29.29
C GLU A 287 -3.54 14.77 -28.19
N VAL A 288 -4.81 14.37 -28.32
CA VAL A 288 -5.45 13.38 -27.45
C VAL A 288 -6.02 12.25 -28.32
N LYS A 289 -5.69 10.99 -27.99
CA LYS A 289 -6.34 9.81 -28.57
C LYS A 289 -7.04 9.05 -27.48
N ILE A 290 -8.28 8.63 -27.74
CA ILE A 290 -9.06 7.84 -26.78
C ILE A 290 -9.59 6.58 -27.48
N LEU A 291 -9.36 5.43 -26.86
CA LEU A 291 -9.74 4.10 -27.33
C LEU A 291 -10.40 3.32 -26.19
N TRP A 292 -11.55 2.73 -26.46
CA TRP A 292 -12.22 1.80 -25.54
C TRP A 292 -11.75 0.39 -25.87
N ILE A 293 -11.40 -0.35 -24.82
CA ILE A 293 -10.95 -1.74 -24.87
C ILE A 293 -11.98 -2.52 -24.08
N ASP A 294 -12.79 -3.30 -24.78
CA ASP A 294 -13.75 -4.25 -24.20
C ASP A 294 -13.07 -5.59 -23.90
#